data_AF-A0A8H3BGA0-F1
#
_entry.id   AF-A0A8H3BGA0-F1
#
_cell.length_a   1.000
_cell.length_b   1.000
_cell.length_c   1.000
_cell.angle_alpha   90.00
_cell.angle_beta   90.00
_cell.angle_gamma   90.00
#
_symmetry.space_group_name_H-M   'P 1'
#
loop_
_entity.id
_entity.type
_entity.pdbx_description
1 polymer ?
#
loop_
_entity_poly.entity_id
_entity_poly.type
_entity_poly.pdbx_seq_one_letter_code
_entity_poly.pdbx_strand_id
1 'polypeptide(L)'
;MSNFHRSVFALRALLRPRLLVPGIKVDTIARLDFPALKRAGYTGVVFDRDNCLTIPHCDTLDAWTRCKSTFGKDNMLIVSNSAGSSDDPLGIQAESLAYNLQVPVFRHKYKKPACGEEIIRYFRHKQLQAPRLLIIGDRLLTDVLLSTTLPSPNDHLPIWTTRLWKTPDLALLRFIEKTILRLVLWRQNQTFRDGVIEQRAKGETWLGKEGSIWWIRRWALRAIRRKHIPPEPVPPQTNPLAKFVLPAPAVLPWRPTTGLGWTWYYSKILAKYAGTITWVVVVWIWIGSRMAVTKTWALASRRIREAKIRSAQGVVVSPPAKFKSS
;
A
#
# COMPACT_ATOMS: atom_id res chain seq x y z
N MET A 1 -5.21 -21.89 17.46
CA MET A 1 -6.26 -20.86 17.21
C MET A 1 -5.74 -19.57 16.53
N SER A 2 -4.44 -19.26 16.55
CA SER A 2 -3.89 -18.02 15.95
C SER A 2 -4.04 -17.88 14.43
N ASN A 3 -4.04 -19.00 13.68
CA ASN A 3 -4.13 -18.98 12.22
C ASN A 3 -5.53 -18.65 11.70
N PHE A 4 -6.59 -19.02 12.43
CA PHE A 4 -7.97 -18.78 12.01
C PHE A 4 -8.27 -17.29 11.87
N HIS A 5 -7.93 -16.49 12.89
CA HIS A 5 -8.14 -15.04 12.85
C HIS A 5 -7.36 -14.39 11.69
N ARG A 6 -6.11 -14.81 11.45
CA ARG A 6 -5.31 -14.30 10.32
C ARG A 6 -5.97 -14.60 8.98
N SER A 7 -6.53 -15.79 8.80
CA SER A 7 -7.28 -16.16 7.60
C SER A 7 -8.54 -15.32 7.42
N VAL A 8 -9.29 -15.04 8.49
CA VAL A 8 -10.49 -14.18 8.44
C VAL A 8 -10.12 -12.75 8.01
N PHE A 9 -9.07 -12.17 8.60
CA PHE A 9 -8.61 -10.84 8.23
C PHE A 9 -8.03 -10.79 6.80
N ALA A 10 -7.30 -11.81 6.38
CA ALA A 10 -6.81 -11.93 5.01
C ALA A 10 -7.97 -12.02 4.00
N LEU A 11 -8.99 -12.83 4.30
CA LEU A 11 -10.21 -12.92 3.48
C LEU A 11 -10.95 -11.58 3.43
N ARG A 12 -11.09 -10.89 4.58
CA ARG A 12 -11.70 -9.56 4.65
C ARG A 12 -10.92 -8.55 3.80
N ALA A 13 -9.59 -8.58 3.83
CA ALA A 13 -8.75 -7.74 2.99
C ALA A 13 -8.87 -8.09 1.49
N LEU A 14 -9.04 -9.37 1.15
CA LEU A 14 -9.28 -9.80 -0.22
C LEU A 14 -10.65 -9.32 -0.75
N LEU A 15 -11.70 -9.42 0.07
CA LEU A 15 -13.05 -8.97 -0.26
C LEU A 15 -13.17 -7.43 -0.26
N ARG A 16 -12.40 -6.75 0.60
CA ARG A 16 -12.33 -5.28 0.68
C ARG A 16 -10.89 -4.77 0.63
N PRO A 17 -10.24 -4.78 -0.55
CA PRO A 17 -8.84 -4.37 -0.70
C PRO A 17 -8.54 -2.93 -0.29
N ARG A 18 -9.57 -2.07 -0.19
CA ARG A 18 -9.46 -0.70 0.31
C ARG A 18 -8.95 -0.63 1.75
N LEU A 19 -9.13 -1.68 2.55
CA LEU A 19 -8.62 -1.74 3.92
C LEU A 19 -7.08 -1.76 4.01
N LEU A 20 -6.41 -2.05 2.89
CA LEU A 20 -4.94 -2.09 2.80
C LEU A 20 -4.34 -0.76 2.34
N VAL A 21 -5.16 0.29 2.16
CA VAL A 21 -4.71 1.60 1.71
C VAL A 21 -4.26 2.43 2.92
N PRO A 22 -2.95 2.72 3.07
CA PRO A 22 -2.50 3.57 4.17
C PRO A 22 -2.80 5.04 3.88
N GLY A 23 -3.03 5.82 4.95
CA GLY A 23 -3.27 7.27 4.82
C GLY A 23 -1.98 8.03 4.50
N ILE A 24 -0.88 7.61 5.12
CA ILE A 24 0.46 8.17 4.88
C ILE A 24 1.43 7.03 4.55
N LYS A 25 2.36 7.28 3.62
CA LYS A 25 3.45 6.40 3.25
C LYS A 25 4.78 7.14 3.41
N VAL A 26 5.60 6.73 4.36
CA VAL A 26 6.93 7.30 4.56
C VAL A 26 8.01 6.23 4.39
N ASP A 27 9.27 6.64 4.23
CA ASP A 27 10.39 5.71 4.25
C ASP A 27 10.76 5.35 5.68
N THR A 28 10.93 6.34 6.55
CA THR A 28 11.20 6.20 7.98
C THR A 28 10.29 7.11 8.80
N ILE A 29 10.19 6.85 10.10
CA ILE A 29 9.42 7.67 11.04
C ILE A 29 9.95 9.10 11.18
N ALA A 30 11.19 9.36 10.76
CA ALA A 30 11.80 10.69 10.76
C ALA A 30 11.12 11.67 9.82
N ARG A 31 10.35 11.18 8.83
CA ARG A 31 9.56 12.02 7.93
C ARG A 31 8.20 12.42 8.49
N LEU A 32 7.90 12.13 9.75
CA LEU A 32 6.62 12.48 10.36
C LEU A 32 6.75 13.69 11.28
N ASP A 33 5.85 14.65 11.14
CA ASP A 33 5.68 15.75 12.08
C ASP A 33 4.78 15.32 13.25
N PHE A 34 5.38 14.68 14.26
CA PHE A 34 4.66 14.24 15.46
C PHE A 34 3.94 15.40 16.18
N PRO A 35 4.55 16.59 16.39
CA PRO A 35 3.84 17.75 16.96
C PRO A 35 2.60 18.16 16.17
N ALA A 36 2.66 18.20 14.84
CA ALA A 36 1.50 18.52 14.01
C ALA A 36 0.40 17.45 14.12
N LEU A 37 0.78 16.17 14.16
CA LEU A 37 -0.17 15.07 14.37
C LEU A 37 -0.85 15.18 15.76
N LYS A 38 -0.10 15.48 16.83
CA LYS A 38 -0.69 15.69 18.15
C LYS A 38 -1.69 16.85 18.15
N ARG A 39 -1.34 17.99 17.53
CA ARG A 39 -2.24 19.15 17.36
C ARG A 39 -3.47 18.84 16.52
N ALA A 40 -3.39 17.88 15.59
CA ALA A 40 -4.54 17.42 14.81
C ALA A 40 -5.50 16.50 15.59
N GLY A 41 -5.22 16.23 16.86
CA GLY A 41 -6.10 15.47 17.77
C GLY A 41 -5.78 13.98 17.87
N TYR A 42 -4.65 13.51 17.34
CA TYR A 42 -4.21 12.14 17.60
C TYR A 42 -3.75 12.03 19.06
N THR A 43 -4.33 11.10 19.82
CA THR A 43 -4.09 10.99 21.26
C THR A 43 -2.98 10.01 21.60
N GLY A 44 -2.74 8.99 20.77
CA GLY A 44 -1.71 7.97 21.00
C GLY A 44 -1.11 7.36 19.73
N VAL A 45 -0.02 6.63 19.91
CA VAL A 45 0.78 6.03 18.82
C VAL A 45 1.06 4.56 19.11
N VAL A 46 0.79 3.73 18.12
CA VAL A 46 1.08 2.29 18.13
C VAL A 46 2.17 2.02 17.09
N PHE A 47 3.29 1.48 17.53
CA PHE A 47 4.40 1.11 16.66
C PHE A 47 4.50 -0.40 16.50
N ASP A 48 4.72 -0.85 15.28
CA ASP A 48 5.31 -2.16 15.06
C ASP A 48 6.77 -2.17 15.55
N ARG A 49 7.25 -3.33 15.99
CA ARG A 49 8.66 -3.54 16.28
C ARG A 49 9.42 -3.93 15.02
N ASP A 50 8.97 -4.99 14.37
CA ASP A 50 9.76 -5.75 13.40
C ASP A 50 9.91 -4.95 12.11
N ASN A 51 11.15 -4.63 11.70
CA ASN A 51 11.43 -3.79 10.52
C ASN A 51 10.86 -2.36 10.55
N CYS A 52 10.35 -1.88 11.69
CA CYS A 52 9.92 -0.49 11.88
C CYS A 52 10.91 0.29 12.77
N LEU A 53 11.29 -0.26 13.94
CA LEU A 53 12.09 0.47 14.94
C LEU A 53 13.55 -0.01 15.11
N THR A 54 13.96 -1.16 14.57
CA THR A 54 15.23 -1.82 14.98
C THR A 54 16.41 -1.59 14.04
N ILE A 55 17.17 -0.53 14.35
CA ILE A 55 18.62 -0.30 14.52
C ILE A 55 18.76 1.21 14.27
N PRO A 56 19.13 2.02 15.27
CA PRO A 56 19.12 3.47 15.13
C PRO A 56 20.18 3.92 14.12
N HIS A 57 19.73 4.48 13.00
CA HIS A 57 20.45 5.61 12.41
C HIS A 57 20.09 6.85 13.22
N CYS A 58 20.98 7.85 13.26
CA CYS A 58 20.79 9.08 14.05
C CYS A 58 19.38 9.69 13.85
N ASP A 59 18.93 9.77 12.59
CA ASP A 59 17.63 10.34 12.24
C ASP A 59 16.42 9.60 12.86
N THR A 60 16.47 8.27 12.96
CA THR A 60 15.40 7.46 13.56
C THR A 60 15.37 7.64 15.07
N LEU A 61 16.54 7.82 15.71
CA LEU A 61 16.66 8.02 17.15
C LEU A 61 16.12 9.40 17.57
N ASP A 62 16.42 10.43 16.79
CA ASP A 62 15.89 11.78 17.00
C ASP A 62 14.38 11.82 16.81
N ALA A 63 13.87 11.15 15.78
CA ALA A 63 12.45 11.02 15.52
C ALA A 63 11.72 10.26 16.65
N TRP A 64 12.32 9.18 17.16
CA TRP A 64 11.80 8.43 18.30
C TRP A 64 11.73 9.29 19.55
N THR A 65 12.80 10.04 19.85
CA THR A 65 12.85 10.96 20.98
C THR A 65 11.81 12.07 20.87
N ARG A 66 11.65 12.64 19.67
CA ARG A 66 10.61 13.63 19.37
C ARG A 66 9.19 13.07 19.51
N CYS A 67 8.96 11.84 19.07
CA CYS A 67 7.67 11.17 19.27
C CYS A 67 7.38 10.98 20.77
N LYS A 68 8.37 10.50 21.53
CA LYS A 68 8.28 10.31 22.98
C LYS A 68 7.98 11.62 23.72
N SER A 69 8.66 12.71 23.39
CA SER A 69 8.41 14.01 24.01
C SER A 69 7.03 14.57 23.64
N THR A 70 6.55 14.31 22.42
CA THR A 70 5.26 14.84 21.93
C THR A 70 4.05 14.10 22.52
N PHE A 71 4.08 12.77 22.52
CA PHE A 71 2.93 11.96 22.95
C PHE A 71 3.02 11.55 24.42
N GLY A 72 4.23 11.45 24.98
CA GLY A 72 4.48 10.88 26.30
C GLY A 72 4.48 9.35 26.26
N LYS A 73 5.22 8.75 27.19
CA LYS A 73 5.39 7.29 27.33
C LYS A 73 4.05 6.55 27.43
N ASP A 74 3.10 7.09 28.16
CA ASP A 74 1.80 6.45 28.41
C ASP A 74 0.87 6.42 27.20
N ASN A 75 1.11 7.29 26.22
CA ASN A 75 0.33 7.35 24.99
C ASN A 75 1.05 6.68 23.82
N MET A 76 2.13 5.94 24.09
CA MET A 76 2.86 5.16 23.11
C MET A 76 2.79 3.68 23.48
N LEU A 77 2.64 2.84 22.47
CA LEU A 77 2.54 1.39 22.65
C LEU A 77 3.28 0.68 21.53
N ILE A 78 4.11 -0.30 21.88
CA ILE A 78 4.79 -1.16 20.89
C ILE A 78 4.02 -2.47 20.78
N VAL A 79 3.67 -2.88 19.56
CA VAL A 79 2.94 -4.13 19.29
C VAL A 79 3.72 -4.97 18.29
N SER A 80 4.29 -6.07 18.76
CA SER A 80 5.04 -7.02 17.95
C SER A 80 4.31 -8.35 17.83
N ASN A 81 4.49 -9.05 16.71
CA ASN A 81 4.03 -10.42 16.57
C ASN A 81 4.99 -11.44 17.20
N SER A 82 6.22 -11.03 17.57
CA SER A 82 7.24 -11.86 18.22
C SER A 82 7.37 -11.57 19.73
N ALA A 83 7.45 -10.30 20.14
CA ALA A 83 7.55 -9.90 21.55
C ALA A 83 6.17 -9.62 22.15
N GLY A 84 5.91 -10.15 23.36
CA GLY A 84 4.63 -9.99 24.05
C GLY A 84 3.47 -10.75 23.39
N SER A 85 3.76 -11.70 22.50
CA SER A 85 2.77 -12.55 21.84
C SER A 85 2.86 -14.00 22.34
N SER A 86 2.11 -14.92 21.73
CA SER A 86 2.26 -16.37 21.97
C SER A 86 3.68 -16.91 21.76
N ASP A 87 4.53 -16.18 21.04
CA ASP A 87 5.93 -16.56 20.76
C ASP A 87 6.90 -16.10 21.88
N ASP A 88 6.39 -15.35 22.86
CA ASP A 88 7.11 -14.86 24.04
C ASP A 88 6.33 -15.22 25.32
N PRO A 89 6.18 -16.53 25.63
CA PRO A 89 5.31 -16.99 26.73
C PRO A 89 5.75 -16.49 28.10
N LEU A 90 7.06 -16.25 28.29
CA LEU A 90 7.63 -15.71 29.53
C LEU A 90 7.64 -14.17 29.56
N GLY A 91 7.30 -13.50 28.46
CA GLY A 91 7.31 -12.04 28.35
C GLY A 91 8.70 -11.40 28.42
N ILE A 92 9.77 -12.19 28.33
CA ILE A 92 11.14 -11.72 28.50
C ILE A 92 11.53 -10.77 27.36
N GLN A 93 11.11 -11.10 26.12
CA GLN A 93 11.39 -10.22 24.98
C GLN A 93 10.61 -8.91 25.10
N ALA A 94 9.36 -8.97 25.58
CA ALA A 94 8.56 -7.78 25.84
C ALA A 94 9.19 -6.88 26.90
N GLU A 95 9.65 -7.44 28.02
CA GLU A 95 10.31 -6.68 29.09
C GLU A 95 11.62 -6.05 28.63
N SER A 96 12.49 -6.83 27.98
CA SER A 96 13.76 -6.32 27.44
C SER A 96 13.53 -5.18 26.44
N LEU A 97 12.53 -5.32 25.57
CA LEU A 97 12.19 -4.30 24.59
C LEU A 97 11.59 -3.04 25.25
N ALA A 98 10.74 -3.20 26.25
CA ALA A 98 10.16 -2.10 27.01
C ALA A 98 11.23 -1.31 27.76
N TYR A 99 12.21 -2.00 28.34
CA TYR A 99 13.36 -1.40 28.99
C TYR A 99 14.24 -0.61 27.99
N ASN A 100 14.57 -1.20 26.85
CA ASN A 100 15.44 -0.55 25.87
C ASN A 100 14.80 0.67 25.20
N LEU A 101 13.50 0.58 24.86
CA LEU A 101 12.80 1.65 24.16
C LEU A 101 12.16 2.67 25.10
N GLN A 102 12.10 2.36 26.40
CA GLN A 102 11.49 3.16 27.46
C GLN A 102 10.00 3.45 27.21
N VAL A 103 9.31 2.53 26.53
CA VAL A 103 7.88 2.60 26.16
C VAL A 103 7.24 1.23 26.39
N PRO A 104 5.98 1.15 26.86
CA PRO A 104 5.32 -0.13 27.09
C PRO A 104 5.24 -1.00 25.82
N VAL A 105 5.50 -2.29 25.99
CA VAL A 105 5.28 -3.31 24.96
C VAL A 105 3.99 -4.05 25.28
N PHE A 106 3.10 -4.12 24.31
CA PHE A 106 1.79 -4.72 24.49
C PHE A 106 1.90 -6.24 24.59
N ARG A 107 1.38 -6.80 25.68
CA ARG A 107 1.22 -8.24 25.85
C ARG A 107 -0.19 -8.63 25.38
N HIS A 108 -0.27 -9.42 24.32
CA HIS A 108 -1.54 -9.77 23.68
C HIS A 108 -1.63 -11.28 23.43
N LYS A 109 -2.87 -11.78 23.49
CA LYS A 109 -3.14 -13.20 23.24
C LYS A 109 -3.19 -13.52 21.74
N TYR A 110 -3.66 -12.57 20.94
CA TYR A 110 -3.89 -12.75 19.51
C TYR A 110 -2.94 -11.90 18.67
N LYS A 111 -2.23 -12.51 17.73
CA LYS A 111 -1.34 -11.79 16.82
C LYS A 111 -2.08 -10.75 15.98
N LYS A 112 -1.35 -9.70 15.56
CA LYS A 112 -1.84 -8.69 14.61
C LYS A 112 -2.37 -9.36 13.32
N PRO A 113 -3.48 -8.88 12.75
CA PRO A 113 -4.29 -7.71 13.14
C PRO A 113 -5.40 -7.98 14.19
N ALA A 114 -5.46 -9.17 14.80
CA ALA A 114 -6.60 -9.55 15.65
C ALA A 114 -6.61 -8.91 17.06
N CYS A 115 -5.51 -8.30 17.50
CA CYS A 115 -5.40 -7.63 18.81
C CYS A 115 -6.03 -6.22 18.87
N GLY A 116 -6.80 -5.80 17.86
CA GLY A 116 -7.31 -4.43 17.77
C GLY A 116 -8.16 -3.97 18.96
N GLU A 117 -9.09 -4.81 19.40
CA GLU A 117 -9.94 -4.54 20.58
C GLU A 117 -9.14 -4.37 21.86
N GLU A 118 -8.13 -5.23 22.06
CA GLU A 118 -7.28 -5.20 23.24
C GLU A 118 -6.45 -3.90 23.28
N ILE A 119 -5.98 -3.42 22.12
CA ILE A 119 -5.26 -2.14 22.00
C ILE A 119 -6.19 -0.96 22.35
N ILE A 120 -7.41 -0.91 21.81
CA ILE A 120 -8.36 0.15 22.15
C ILE A 120 -8.67 0.16 23.64
N ARG A 121 -8.88 -1.03 24.22
CA ARG A 121 -9.13 -1.17 25.66
C ARG A 121 -7.95 -0.66 26.49
N TYR A 122 -6.71 -0.99 26.10
CA TYR A 122 -5.51 -0.49 26.74
C TYR A 122 -5.48 1.05 26.81
N PHE A 123 -5.72 1.73 25.68
CA PHE A 123 -5.72 3.19 25.65
C PHE A 123 -6.92 3.80 26.37
N ARG A 124 -8.11 3.18 26.31
CA ARG A 124 -9.31 3.65 27.02
C ARG A 124 -9.14 3.61 28.54
N HIS A 125 -8.40 2.65 29.08
CA HIS A 125 -8.10 2.64 30.52
C HIS A 125 -7.16 3.78 30.95
N LYS A 126 -6.42 4.38 30.03
CA LYS A 126 -5.47 5.48 30.29
C LYS A 126 -5.99 6.85 29.89
N GLN A 127 -6.98 6.92 29.00
CA GLN A 127 -7.47 8.16 28.40
C GLN A 127 -8.96 8.34 28.72
N LEU A 128 -9.33 9.54 29.15
CA LEU A 128 -10.72 9.90 29.44
C LEU A 128 -11.60 9.97 28.17
N GLN A 129 -10.99 10.28 27.03
CA GLN A 129 -11.67 10.37 25.73
C GLN A 129 -11.41 9.12 24.89
N ALA A 130 -12.29 8.88 23.90
CA ALA A 130 -12.07 7.79 22.94
C ALA A 130 -10.72 7.99 22.23
N PRO A 131 -9.85 6.96 22.19
CA PRO A 131 -8.51 7.12 21.66
C PRO A 131 -8.53 7.34 20.15
N ARG A 132 -7.73 8.28 19.65
CA ARG A 132 -7.48 8.47 18.22
C ARG A 132 -6.02 8.15 17.94
N LEU A 133 -5.81 6.97 17.36
CA LEU A 133 -4.49 6.35 17.29
C LEU A 133 -3.81 6.52 15.93
N LEU A 134 -2.50 6.76 15.97
CA LEU A 134 -1.58 6.56 14.86
C LEU A 134 -1.10 5.11 14.90
N ILE A 135 -1.17 4.39 13.79
CA ILE A 135 -0.65 3.02 13.69
C ILE A 135 0.45 3.01 12.65
N ILE A 136 1.67 2.77 13.10
CA ILE A 136 2.90 2.89 12.31
C ILE A 136 3.52 1.50 12.16
N GLY A 137 3.66 1.03 10.93
CA GLY A 137 4.26 -0.27 10.65
C GLY A 137 4.63 -0.46 9.18
N ASP A 138 5.29 -1.58 8.88
CA ASP A 138 5.90 -1.82 7.58
C ASP A 138 5.09 -2.74 6.66
N ARG A 139 4.04 -3.38 7.19
CA ARG A 139 3.22 -4.38 6.49
C ARG A 139 1.78 -3.92 6.30
N LEU A 140 1.24 -4.21 5.11
CA LEU A 140 -0.12 -3.78 4.75
C LEU A 140 -1.18 -4.70 5.36
N LEU A 141 -0.96 -6.02 5.33
CA LEU A 141 -1.93 -7.01 5.83
C LEU A 141 -1.97 -7.11 7.36
N THR A 142 -1.03 -6.50 8.07
CA THR A 142 -1.00 -6.50 9.54
C THR A 142 -1.28 -5.11 10.08
N ASP A 143 -0.39 -4.14 9.86
CA ASP A 143 -0.43 -2.87 10.61
C ASP A 143 -1.45 -1.91 10.01
N VAL A 144 -1.45 -1.76 8.68
CA VAL A 144 -2.48 -0.96 7.99
C VAL A 144 -3.85 -1.60 8.16
N LEU A 145 -3.95 -2.92 8.01
CA LEU A 145 -5.21 -3.63 8.20
C LEU A 145 -5.71 -3.56 9.65
N LEU A 146 -4.81 -3.66 10.64
CA LEU A 146 -5.14 -3.46 12.05
C LEU A 146 -5.77 -2.07 12.22
N SER A 147 -5.10 -1.02 11.76
CA SER A 147 -5.58 0.35 11.85
C SER A 147 -6.97 0.56 11.25
N THR A 148 -7.22 0.02 10.04
CA THR A 148 -8.49 0.22 9.33
C THR A 148 -9.63 -0.66 9.87
N THR A 149 -9.31 -1.61 10.74
CA THR A 149 -10.28 -2.51 11.37
C THR A 149 -10.48 -2.22 12.85
N LEU A 150 -9.76 -1.25 13.42
CA LEU A 150 -10.00 -0.78 14.78
C LEU A 150 -11.44 -0.24 14.93
N PRO A 151 -12.12 -0.51 16.06
CA PRO A 151 -13.44 0.02 16.37
C PRO A 151 -13.44 1.55 16.41
N SER A 152 -14.33 2.15 15.64
CA SER A 152 -14.49 3.61 15.54
C SER A 152 -15.64 4.08 16.44
N PRO A 153 -15.50 5.25 17.09
CA PRO A 153 -15.93 6.47 16.40
C PRO A 153 -14.81 7.40 15.90
N ASN A 154 -13.53 7.04 16.09
CA ASN A 154 -12.41 7.88 15.67
C ASN A 154 -11.70 7.39 14.38
N ASP A 155 -11.29 8.34 13.55
CA ASP A 155 -10.44 8.14 12.36
C ASP A 155 -9.00 7.82 12.78
N HIS A 156 -8.71 6.54 12.97
CA HIS A 156 -7.34 6.03 13.15
C HIS A 156 -6.52 6.22 11.87
N LEU A 157 -5.24 6.59 12.00
CA LEU A 157 -4.39 6.86 10.84
C LEU A 157 -3.36 5.72 10.63
N PRO A 158 -3.51 4.94 9.54
CA PRO A 158 -2.49 3.99 9.14
C PRO A 158 -1.33 4.71 8.44
N ILE A 159 -0.13 4.53 8.97
CA ILE A 159 1.13 5.04 8.43
C ILE A 159 1.99 3.86 8.02
N TRP A 160 2.31 3.79 6.73
CA TRP A 160 3.13 2.73 6.16
C TRP A 160 4.59 3.17 6.00
N THR A 161 5.50 2.51 6.71
CA THR A 161 6.95 2.70 6.57
C THR A 161 7.52 1.73 5.51
N THR A 162 8.35 2.25 4.60
CA THR A 162 8.81 1.47 3.44
C THR A 162 10.28 1.08 3.45
N ARG A 163 11.11 1.74 4.26
CA ARG A 163 12.52 1.36 4.44
C ARG A 163 12.58 0.21 5.44
N LEU A 164 12.93 -0.97 4.94
CA LEU A 164 13.09 -2.18 5.77
C LEU A 164 14.53 -2.34 6.19
N TRP A 165 14.73 -2.81 7.41
CA TRP A 165 16.06 -3.03 7.99
C TRP A 165 16.59 -4.43 7.69
N LYS A 166 15.77 -5.47 7.87
CA LYS A 166 16.11 -6.84 7.48
C LYS A 166 15.54 -7.17 6.12
N THR A 167 16.15 -8.16 5.48
CA THR A 167 15.53 -8.83 4.34
C THR A 167 14.13 -9.27 4.76
N PRO A 168 13.12 -9.03 3.92
CA PRO A 168 11.76 -9.35 4.30
C PRO A 168 11.59 -10.86 4.41
N ASP A 169 11.22 -11.35 5.60
CA ASP A 169 10.99 -12.79 5.87
C ASP A 169 10.01 -13.44 4.88
N LEU A 170 9.12 -12.65 4.27
CA LEU A 170 8.10 -13.08 3.31
C LEU A 170 8.08 -12.19 2.07
N ALA A 171 9.16 -12.19 1.28
CA ALA A 171 9.30 -11.36 0.08
C ALA A 171 8.12 -11.49 -0.91
N LEU A 172 7.64 -12.72 -1.16
CA LEU A 172 6.50 -12.97 -2.04
C LEU A 172 5.21 -12.34 -1.52
N LEU A 173 4.94 -12.47 -0.20
CA LEU A 173 3.75 -11.87 0.40
C LEU A 173 3.80 -10.35 0.32
N ARG A 174 4.95 -9.73 0.62
CA ARG A 174 5.12 -8.27 0.49
C ARG A 174 4.92 -7.79 -0.94
N PHE A 175 5.35 -8.59 -1.89
CA PHE A 175 5.15 -8.31 -3.30
C PHE A 175 3.66 -8.37 -3.68
N ILE A 176 2.93 -9.38 -3.21
CA ILE A 176 1.47 -9.50 -3.38
C ILE A 176 0.77 -8.30 -2.73
N GLU A 177 1.11 -7.97 -1.48
CA GLU A 177 0.57 -6.82 -0.74
C GLU A 177 0.73 -5.51 -1.53
N LYS A 178 1.94 -5.23 -2.00
CA LYS A 178 2.24 -4.03 -2.82
C LYS A 178 1.49 -4.04 -4.15
N THR A 179 1.33 -5.21 -4.76
CA THR A 179 0.60 -5.35 -6.02
C THR A 179 -0.88 -5.05 -5.83
N ILE A 180 -1.51 -5.60 -4.77
CA ILE A 180 -2.90 -5.32 -4.42
C ILE A 180 -3.08 -3.82 -4.16
N LEU A 181 -2.23 -3.20 -3.34
CA LEU A 181 -2.29 -1.76 -3.08
C LEU A 181 -2.21 -0.93 -4.38
N ARG A 182 -1.26 -1.25 -5.27
CA ARG A 182 -1.14 -0.57 -6.57
C ARG A 182 -2.40 -0.74 -7.42
N LEU A 183 -3.00 -1.92 -7.45
CA LEU A 183 -4.25 -2.17 -8.19
C LEU A 183 -5.42 -1.37 -7.61
N VAL A 184 -5.52 -1.27 -6.29
CA VAL A 184 -6.57 -0.50 -5.60
C VAL A 184 -6.45 0.98 -5.92
N LEU A 185 -5.25 1.55 -5.80
CA LEU A 185 -4.97 2.95 -6.15
C LEU A 185 -5.21 3.18 -7.64
N TRP A 186 -4.78 2.24 -8.48
CA TRP A 186 -4.97 2.32 -9.92
C TRP A 186 -6.45 2.43 -10.32
N ARG A 187 -7.27 1.56 -9.73
CA ARG A 187 -8.72 1.54 -9.95
C ARG A 187 -9.40 2.82 -9.48
N GLN A 188 -8.83 3.50 -8.48
CA GLN A 188 -9.37 4.74 -7.92
C GLN A 188 -8.78 6.01 -8.55
N ASN A 189 -7.96 5.87 -9.60
CA ASN A 189 -7.24 6.99 -10.19
C ASN A 189 -6.32 7.75 -9.24
N GLN A 190 -5.71 7.03 -8.28
CA GLN A 190 -4.87 7.59 -7.24
C GLN A 190 -3.42 7.11 -7.33
N THR A 191 -2.49 7.88 -6.76
CA THR A 191 -1.08 7.51 -6.63
C THR A 191 -0.46 8.15 -5.39
N PHE A 192 0.64 7.58 -4.87
CA PHE A 192 1.38 8.23 -3.78
C PHE A 192 2.30 9.31 -4.33
N ARG A 193 2.19 10.54 -3.80
CA ARG A 193 3.11 11.66 -4.03
C ARG A 193 3.55 12.23 -2.69
N ASP A 194 4.86 12.39 -2.52
CA ASP A 194 5.47 12.95 -1.31
C ASP A 194 5.00 12.33 0.02
N GLY A 195 4.50 11.09 -0.04
CA GLY A 195 4.05 10.32 1.12
C GLY A 195 2.55 10.36 1.41
N VAL A 196 1.75 11.01 0.56
CA VAL A 196 0.28 10.99 0.66
C VAL A 196 -0.36 10.52 -0.64
N ILE A 197 -1.63 10.12 -0.55
CA ILE A 197 -2.40 9.73 -1.73
C ILE A 197 -2.96 10.97 -2.40
N GLU A 198 -2.67 11.13 -3.68
CA GLU A 198 -3.19 12.20 -4.53
C GLU A 198 -3.90 11.61 -5.76
N GLN A 199 -4.77 12.42 -6.37
CA GLN A 199 -5.33 12.11 -7.69
C GLN A 199 -4.21 12.06 -8.73
N ARG A 200 -4.31 11.11 -9.65
CA ARG A 200 -3.38 11.02 -10.77
C ARG A 200 -3.57 12.19 -11.73
N ALA A 201 -2.46 12.70 -12.22
CA ALA A 201 -2.48 13.67 -13.30
C ALA A 201 -2.99 12.98 -14.59
N LYS A 202 -3.64 13.77 -15.46
CA LYS A 202 -4.16 13.28 -16.74
C LYS A 202 -3.00 12.70 -17.57
N GLY A 203 -3.08 11.39 -17.87
CA GLY A 203 -2.06 10.65 -18.61
C GLY A 203 -1.28 9.61 -17.79
N GLU A 204 -1.17 9.76 -16.46
CA GLU A 204 -0.31 8.88 -15.66
C GLU A 204 -0.69 7.39 -15.76
N THR A 205 0.27 6.57 -16.21
CA THR A 205 0.09 5.14 -16.41
C THR A 205 0.47 4.31 -15.18
N TRP A 206 0.16 3.02 -15.22
CA TRP A 206 0.26 2.09 -14.08
C TRP A 206 1.70 1.90 -13.57
N LEU A 207 2.66 2.25 -14.42
CA LEU A 207 4.09 2.20 -14.14
C LEU A 207 4.62 3.39 -13.33
N GLY A 208 3.77 4.39 -13.05
CA GLY A 208 4.15 5.58 -12.31
C GLY A 208 4.88 6.58 -13.20
N LYS A 209 4.28 7.77 -13.32
CA LYS A 209 4.53 8.77 -14.37
C LYS A 209 4.35 8.20 -15.78
N GLU A 210 3.97 9.03 -16.73
CA GLU A 210 4.16 8.71 -18.15
C GLU A 210 5.67 8.70 -18.53
N GLY A 211 6.54 8.17 -17.67
CA GLY A 211 7.98 8.49 -17.58
C GLY A 211 8.84 8.08 -18.77
N SER A 212 8.35 7.25 -19.69
CA SER A 212 9.08 6.95 -20.93
C SER A 212 8.31 7.43 -22.16
N ILE A 213 7.04 7.07 -22.34
CA ILE A 213 6.29 7.41 -23.55
C ILE A 213 5.98 8.91 -23.65
N TRP A 214 5.70 9.60 -22.54
CA TRP A 214 5.55 11.06 -22.56
C TRP A 214 6.90 11.75 -22.75
N TRP A 215 8.00 11.24 -22.17
CA TRP A 215 9.34 11.76 -22.45
C TRP A 215 9.78 11.52 -23.90
N ILE A 216 9.44 10.37 -24.49
CA ILE A 216 9.69 10.05 -25.91
C ILE A 216 8.85 10.95 -26.80
N ARG A 217 7.55 11.13 -26.51
CA ARG A 217 6.68 12.08 -27.23
C ARG A 217 7.17 13.52 -27.07
N ARG A 218 7.60 13.93 -25.88
CA ARG A 218 8.13 15.26 -25.56
C ARG A 218 9.47 15.53 -26.23
N TRP A 219 10.36 14.53 -26.24
CA TRP A 219 11.63 14.57 -26.96
C TRP A 219 11.38 14.66 -28.46
N ALA A 220 10.48 13.83 -29.01
CA ALA A 220 10.07 13.89 -30.41
C ALA A 220 9.44 15.26 -30.77
N LEU A 221 8.57 15.80 -29.91
CA LEU A 221 7.97 17.12 -30.12
C LEU A 221 9.00 18.26 -30.03
N ARG A 222 10.00 18.17 -29.15
CA ARG A 222 11.13 19.11 -29.06
C ARG A 222 12.02 19.03 -30.30
N ALA A 223 12.34 17.82 -30.75
CA ALA A 223 13.18 17.54 -31.91
C ALA A 223 12.51 17.99 -33.22
N ILE A 224 11.19 17.76 -33.36
CA ILE A 224 10.46 18.02 -34.60
C ILE A 224 9.93 19.45 -34.68
N ARG A 225 9.51 20.09 -33.57
CA ARG A 225 8.74 21.36 -33.63
C ARG A 225 9.37 22.58 -32.95
N ARG A 226 10.53 22.48 -32.27
CA ARG A 226 11.17 23.60 -31.51
C ARG A 226 10.18 24.44 -30.65
N LYS A 227 9.07 23.85 -30.19
CA LYS A 227 8.06 24.58 -29.39
C LYS A 227 8.41 24.57 -27.91
N HIS A 228 8.09 25.67 -27.22
CA HIS A 228 8.16 25.76 -25.77
C HIS A 228 7.20 24.74 -25.16
N ILE A 229 7.72 23.88 -24.28
CA ILE A 229 6.92 22.82 -23.66
C ILE A 229 6.32 23.37 -22.37
N PRO A 230 5.00 23.26 -22.15
CA PRO A 230 4.42 23.62 -20.86
C PRO A 230 5.03 22.77 -19.73
N PRO A 231 5.19 23.32 -18.52
CA PRO A 231 5.69 22.56 -17.38
C PRO A 231 4.82 21.33 -17.11
N GLU A 232 5.42 20.28 -16.53
CA GLU A 232 4.68 19.11 -16.05
C GLU A 232 3.54 19.64 -15.15
N PRO A 233 2.27 19.28 -15.40
CA PRO A 233 1.21 19.68 -14.50
C PRO A 233 1.48 18.98 -13.18
N VAL A 234 2.03 19.71 -12.22
CA VAL A 234 2.12 19.26 -10.83
C VAL A 234 0.69 19.30 -10.32
N PRO A 235 0.04 18.15 -10.10
CA PRO A 235 -1.29 18.18 -9.51
C PRO A 235 -1.18 18.87 -8.15
N PRO A 236 -2.15 19.75 -7.80
CA PRO A 236 -2.13 20.42 -6.51
C PRO A 236 -2.04 19.38 -5.39
N GLN A 237 -1.27 19.66 -4.36
CA GLN A 237 -1.31 18.87 -3.13
C GLN A 237 -2.67 19.14 -2.48
N THR A 238 -3.64 18.26 -2.72
CA THR A 238 -5.00 18.40 -2.22
C THR A 238 -5.20 17.65 -0.91
N ASN A 239 -4.33 16.68 -0.60
CA ASN A 239 -4.50 15.86 0.56
C ASN A 239 -4.05 16.60 1.83
N PRO A 240 -4.96 16.83 2.81
CA PRO A 240 -4.64 17.55 4.04
C PRO A 240 -3.61 16.83 4.92
N LEU A 241 -3.37 15.53 4.68
CA LEU A 241 -2.33 14.76 5.37
C LEU A 241 -0.91 15.15 4.94
N ALA A 242 -0.75 15.84 3.81
CA ALA A 242 0.56 16.23 3.28
C ALA A 242 1.35 17.07 4.29
N LYS A 243 0.65 17.91 5.08
CA LYS A 243 1.23 18.76 6.12
C LYS A 243 1.90 17.99 7.27
N PHE A 244 1.59 16.69 7.42
CA PHE A 244 2.20 15.84 8.44
C PHE A 244 3.46 15.12 7.95
N VAL A 245 3.76 15.21 6.66
CA VAL A 245 4.93 14.58 6.05
C VAL A 245 6.02 15.62 5.84
N LEU A 246 7.11 15.48 6.57
CA LEU A 246 8.29 16.31 6.42
C LEU A 246 8.95 16.05 5.04
N PRO A 247 9.53 17.09 4.42
CA PRO A 247 10.25 16.94 3.16
C PRO A 247 11.35 15.89 3.32
N ALA A 248 11.57 15.09 2.29
CA ALA A 248 12.72 14.19 2.29
C ALA A 248 14.00 15.04 2.42
N PRO A 249 15.01 14.60 3.18
CA PRO A 249 16.30 15.26 3.17
C PRO A 249 16.75 15.34 1.72
N ALA A 250 17.18 16.53 1.27
CA ALA A 250 17.70 16.71 -0.07
C ALA A 250 18.89 15.76 -0.22
N VAL A 251 18.67 14.64 -0.89
CA VAL A 251 19.78 13.78 -1.31
C VAL A 251 20.51 14.61 -2.35
N LEU A 252 21.57 15.32 -1.93
CA LEU A 252 22.57 15.80 -2.86
C LEU A 252 22.97 14.58 -3.67
N PRO A 253 22.64 14.49 -4.97
CA PRO A 253 23.04 13.36 -5.76
C PRO A 253 24.56 13.36 -5.71
N TRP A 254 25.15 12.39 -5.02
CA TRP A 254 26.59 12.20 -5.02
C TRP A 254 26.98 12.09 -6.50
N ARG A 255 27.65 13.11 -7.03
CA ARG A 255 28.09 13.14 -8.41
C ARG A 255 29.38 12.32 -8.47
N PRO A 256 29.40 11.16 -9.15
CA PRO A 256 30.66 10.46 -9.36
C PRO A 256 31.63 11.39 -10.09
N THR A 257 32.80 11.63 -9.51
CA THR A 257 33.87 12.45 -10.11
C THR A 257 34.74 11.65 -11.07
N THR A 258 34.62 10.32 -11.07
CA THR A 258 35.43 9.40 -11.87
C THR A 258 34.59 8.64 -12.90
N GLY A 259 35.19 8.26 -14.03
CA GLY A 259 34.52 7.50 -15.10
C GLY A 259 33.96 6.15 -14.64
N LEU A 260 34.67 5.46 -13.74
CA LEU A 260 34.20 4.22 -13.09
C LEU A 260 33.01 4.45 -12.15
N GLY A 261 32.93 5.61 -11.50
CA GLY A 261 31.77 5.99 -10.69
C GLY A 261 30.52 6.22 -11.55
N TRP A 262 30.68 6.76 -12.75
CA TRP A 262 29.57 6.94 -13.71
C TRP A 262 29.06 5.60 -14.25
N THR A 263 29.94 4.67 -14.63
CA THR A 263 29.53 3.35 -15.12
C THR A 263 28.83 2.53 -14.02
N TRP A 264 29.31 2.60 -12.78
CA TRP A 264 28.63 1.99 -11.63
C TRP A 264 27.26 2.63 -11.32
N TYR A 265 27.18 3.97 -11.40
CA TYR A 265 25.93 4.70 -11.21
C TYR A 265 24.87 4.34 -12.27
N TYR A 266 25.26 4.34 -13.55
CA TYR A 266 24.36 3.97 -14.63
C TYR A 266 23.98 2.48 -14.61
N SER A 267 24.86 1.58 -14.18
CA SER A 267 24.52 0.16 -14.03
C SER A 267 23.49 -0.08 -12.91
N LYS A 268 23.57 0.65 -11.79
CA LYS A 268 22.56 0.61 -10.72
C LYS A 268 21.21 1.17 -11.17
N ILE A 269 21.23 2.24 -11.95
CA ILE A 269 20.02 2.76 -12.62
C ILE A 269 19.43 1.69 -13.54
N LEU A 270 20.24 1.11 -14.42
CA LEU A 270 19.79 0.07 -15.35
C LEU A 270 19.18 -1.13 -14.61
N ALA A 271 19.84 -1.62 -13.56
CA ALA A 271 19.37 -2.74 -12.74
C ALA A 271 18.03 -2.44 -12.04
N LYS A 272 17.85 -1.21 -11.54
CA LYS A 272 16.58 -0.75 -10.94
C LYS A 272 15.43 -0.77 -11.95
N TYR A 273 15.70 -0.46 -13.22
CA TYR A 273 14.69 -0.44 -14.28
C TYR A 273 14.51 -1.80 -14.97
N ALA A 274 15.53 -2.65 -15.03
CA ALA A 274 15.47 -3.99 -15.62
C ALA A 274 14.38 -4.87 -14.96
N GLY A 275 14.33 -4.92 -13.62
CA GLY A 275 13.28 -5.64 -12.89
C GLY A 275 11.86 -5.07 -13.11
N THR A 276 11.76 -3.78 -13.47
CA THR A 276 10.50 -3.12 -13.79
C THR A 276 10.03 -3.48 -15.21
N ILE A 277 10.97 -3.61 -16.15
CA ILE A 277 10.73 -4.01 -17.55
C ILE A 277 10.21 -5.46 -17.63
N THR A 278 10.81 -6.40 -16.89
CA THR A 278 10.34 -7.79 -16.83
C THR A 278 8.88 -7.87 -16.35
N TRP A 279 8.49 -7.00 -15.41
CA TRP A 279 7.11 -6.92 -14.91
C TRP A 279 6.11 -6.37 -15.92
N VAL A 280 6.54 -5.37 -16.70
CA VAL A 280 5.72 -4.78 -17.78
C VAL A 280 5.34 -5.87 -18.78
N VAL A 281 6.30 -6.69 -19.16
CA VAL A 281 6.10 -7.81 -20.10
C VAL A 281 5.09 -8.81 -19.53
N VAL A 282 5.25 -9.23 -18.26
CA VAL A 282 4.33 -10.18 -17.61
C VAL A 282 2.90 -9.63 -17.51
N VAL A 283 2.72 -8.36 -17.15
CA VAL A 283 1.40 -7.72 -17.07
C VAL A 283 0.75 -7.58 -18.44
N TRP A 284 1.53 -7.18 -19.44
CA TRP A 284 1.02 -7.06 -20.81
C TRP A 284 0.60 -8.42 -21.38
N ILE A 285 1.36 -9.48 -21.09
CA ILE A 285 0.98 -10.86 -21.44
C ILE A 285 -0.31 -11.27 -20.72
N TRP A 286 -0.45 -10.92 -19.44
CA TRP A 286 -1.66 -11.24 -18.66
C TRP A 286 -2.90 -10.45 -19.08
N ILE A 287 -2.76 -9.16 -19.40
CA ILE A 287 -3.87 -8.33 -19.93
C ILE A 287 -4.24 -8.81 -21.34
N GLY A 288 -3.25 -9.10 -22.19
CA GLY A 288 -3.44 -9.63 -23.53
C GLY A 288 -4.18 -10.97 -23.55
N SER A 289 -3.79 -11.91 -22.68
CA SER A 289 -4.45 -13.22 -22.56
C SER A 289 -5.89 -13.08 -22.06
N ARG A 290 -6.16 -12.16 -21.12
CA ARG A 290 -7.53 -11.90 -20.65
C ARG A 290 -8.42 -11.28 -21.72
N MET A 291 -7.89 -10.35 -22.52
CA MET A 291 -8.60 -9.79 -23.68
C MET A 291 -8.87 -10.87 -24.74
N ALA A 292 -7.94 -11.78 -24.98
CA ALA A 292 -8.15 -12.90 -25.90
C ALA A 292 -9.28 -13.83 -25.43
N VAL A 293 -9.30 -14.20 -24.14
CA VAL A 293 -10.35 -15.05 -23.53
C VAL A 293 -11.73 -14.38 -23.58
N THR A 294 -11.81 -13.07 -23.33
CA THR A 294 -13.10 -12.36 -23.43
C THR A 294 -13.62 -12.26 -24.87
N LYS A 295 -12.72 -12.09 -25.86
CA LYS A 295 -13.10 -12.09 -27.28
C LYS A 295 -13.57 -13.47 -27.75
N THR A 296 -12.91 -14.55 -27.35
CA THR A 296 -13.35 -15.92 -27.69
C THR A 296 -14.67 -16.27 -27.02
N TRP A 297 -14.88 -15.88 -25.75
CA TRP A 297 -16.19 -16.03 -25.09
C TRP A 297 -17.30 -15.21 -25.75
N ALA A 298 -17.00 -13.98 -26.18
CA ALA A 298 -17.97 -13.14 -26.92
C ALA A 298 -18.33 -13.74 -28.28
N LEU A 299 -17.37 -14.31 -29.00
CA LEU A 299 -17.59 -15.02 -30.27
C LEU A 299 -18.38 -16.32 -30.08
N ALA A 300 -18.05 -17.12 -29.07
CA ALA A 300 -18.76 -18.36 -28.76
C ALA A 300 -20.22 -18.09 -28.35
N SER A 301 -20.44 -17.11 -27.47
CA SER A 301 -21.80 -16.72 -27.03
C SER A 301 -22.64 -16.10 -28.14
N ARG A 302 -22.02 -15.45 -29.13
CA ARG A 302 -22.69 -14.98 -30.35
C ARG A 302 -23.11 -16.15 -31.24
N ARG A 303 -22.22 -17.12 -31.49
CA ARG A 303 -22.54 -18.33 -32.27
C ARG A 303 -23.66 -19.16 -31.63
N ILE A 304 -23.67 -19.29 -30.30
CA ILE A 304 -24.73 -20.00 -29.57
C ILE A 304 -26.07 -19.26 -29.72
N ARG A 305 -26.08 -17.92 -29.68
CA ARG A 305 -27.29 -17.12 -29.92
C ARG A 305 -27.81 -17.26 -31.35
N GLU A 306 -26.92 -17.17 -32.34
CA GLU A 306 -27.27 -17.34 -33.76
C GLU A 306 -27.82 -18.75 -34.04
N ALA A 307 -27.24 -19.79 -33.42
CA ALA A 307 -27.74 -21.17 -33.52
C ALA A 307 -29.13 -21.34 -32.90
N LYS A 308 -29.39 -20.72 -31.73
CA LYS A 308 -30.72 -20.74 -31.10
C LYS A 308 -31.77 -20.00 -31.93
N ILE A 309 -31.42 -18.87 -32.55
CA ILE A 309 -32.33 -18.12 -33.43
C ILE A 309 -32.68 -18.93 -34.67
N ARG A 310 -31.69 -19.60 -35.31
CA ARG A 310 -31.94 -20.49 -36.46
C ARG A 310 -32.82 -21.69 -36.10
N SER A 311 -32.61 -22.28 -34.91
CA SER A 311 -33.45 -23.36 -34.42
C SER A 311 -34.88 -22.89 -34.13
N ALA A 312 -35.06 -21.68 -33.59
CA ALA A 312 -36.39 -21.10 -33.36
C ALA A 312 -37.12 -20.76 -34.68
N GLN A 313 -36.39 -20.30 -35.71
CA GLN A 313 -36.95 -20.02 -37.04
C GLN A 313 -37.29 -21.31 -37.82
N GLY A 314 -36.53 -22.40 -37.62
CA GLY A 314 -36.82 -23.70 -38.22
C GLY A 314 -38.04 -24.42 -37.65
N VAL A 315 -38.48 -24.08 -36.43
CA VAL A 315 -39.68 -24.66 -35.80
C VAL A 315 -40.98 -23.99 -36.28
N VAL A 316 -40.92 -22.77 -36.84
CA VAL A 316 -42.11 -22.01 -37.28
C VAL A 316 -42.63 -22.44 -38.66
N VAL A 317 -41.88 -23.27 -39.42
CA VAL A 317 -42.31 -23.75 -40.74
C VAL A 317 -42.61 -25.25 -40.68
N SER A 318 -43.74 -25.62 -40.08
CA SER A 318 -44.38 -26.91 -40.33
C SER A 318 -45.52 -26.68 -41.33
N PRO A 319 -45.52 -27.33 -42.52
CA PRO A 319 -46.56 -27.11 -43.52
C PRO A 319 -47.90 -27.74 -43.07
N PRO A 320 -49.06 -27.16 -43.45
CA PRO A 320 -50.35 -27.72 -43.08
C PRO A 320 -50.61 -29.05 -43.80
N ALA A 321 -51.25 -29.97 -43.09
CA ALA A 321 -51.66 -31.29 -43.58
C ALA A 321 -52.55 -31.16 -44.82
N LYS A 322 -52.16 -31.85 -45.91
CA LYS A 322 -52.99 -31.95 -47.12
C LYS A 322 -54.18 -32.87 -46.84
N PHE A 323 -55.38 -32.30 -46.89
CA PHE A 323 -56.64 -33.02 -46.99
C PHE A 323 -56.67 -33.82 -48.31
N LYS A 324 -56.99 -35.11 -48.24
CA LYS A 324 -57.31 -35.94 -49.41
C LYS A 324 -58.74 -35.63 -49.87
N SER A 325 -58.92 -35.40 -51.16
CA SER A 325 -60.23 -35.51 -51.81
C SER A 325 -60.09 -36.26 -53.13
N SER A 326 -60.82 -37.39 -53.18
CA SER A 326 -61.44 -38.06 -54.33
C SER A 326 -60.54 -38.57 -55.44
#